data_AF-A0A1G9A9Q0-F1
#
_entry.id   AF-A0A1G9A9Q0-F1
#
_cell.length_a   1.000
_cell.length_b   1.000
_cell.length_c   1.000
_cell.angle_alpha   90.00
_cell.angle_beta   90.00
_cell.angle_gamma   90.00
#
_symmetry.space_group_name_H-M   'P 1'
#
loop_
_entity.id
_entity.type
_entity.pdbx_description
1 polymer ?
#
loop_
_entity_poly.entity_id
_entity_poly.type
_entity_poly.pdbx_seq_one_letter_code
_entity_poly.pdbx_strand_id
1 'polypeptide(L)'
;MTIKQATPGQDLFVTSSTIAHTRERIDEELLTALEFVHGLQALTAVDGLGFGMIGGAMIGGAYEEFRTWAGTTLGEAEQAVRSWTQALERARRNWRAAEEASIVRYR
;
A
#
# COMPACT_ATOMS: atom_id res chain seq x y z
N MET A 1 -12.01 13.52 45.30
CA MET A 1 -11.59 13.16 43.93
C MET A 1 -12.84 13.12 43.07
N THR A 2 -13.07 14.17 42.30
CA THR A 2 -14.26 14.29 41.47
C THR A 2 -14.03 13.48 40.19
N ILE A 3 -14.83 12.45 39.99
CA ILE A 3 -14.85 11.65 38.76
C ILE A 3 -15.27 12.61 37.64
N LYS A 4 -14.36 12.92 36.71
CA LYS A 4 -14.72 13.59 35.46
C LYS A 4 -15.62 12.64 34.69
N GLN A 5 -16.93 12.92 34.70
CA GLN A 5 -17.87 12.26 33.80
C GLN A 5 -17.45 12.58 32.37
N ALA A 6 -17.23 11.54 31.56
CA ALA A 6 -17.05 11.68 30.12
C ALA A 6 -18.31 12.31 29.53
N THR A 7 -18.17 13.43 28.83
CA THR A 7 -19.27 14.07 28.12
C THR A 7 -19.84 13.09 27.08
N PRO A 8 -21.15 12.84 27.03
CA PRO A 8 -21.73 12.00 26.00
C PRO A 8 -21.73 12.76 24.67
N GLY A 9 -20.76 12.43 23.81
CA GLY A 9 -20.63 12.92 22.46
C GLY A 9 -19.64 12.00 21.75
N GLN A 10 -20.13 11.19 20.82
CA GLN A 10 -19.30 10.31 20.00
C GLN A 10 -18.10 11.09 19.45
N ASP A 11 -16.91 10.50 19.51
CA ASP A 11 -15.75 11.04 18.79
C ASP A 11 -16.17 11.25 17.33
N LEU A 12 -16.31 12.51 16.93
CA LEU A 12 -16.67 12.87 15.56
C LEU A 12 -15.44 12.58 14.69
N PHE A 13 -15.70 12.08 13.49
CA PHE A 13 -14.65 11.83 12.48
C PHE A 13 -13.72 10.65 12.76
N VAL A 14 -14.06 9.73 13.66
CA VAL A 14 -13.22 8.55 13.95
C VAL A 14 -12.98 7.72 12.69
N THR A 15 -14.04 7.43 11.93
CA THR A 15 -13.92 6.53 10.78
C THR A 15 -13.16 7.21 9.66
N SER A 16 -13.49 8.47 9.32
CA SER A 16 -12.74 9.19 8.28
C SER A 16 -11.27 9.44 8.67
N SER A 17 -10.98 9.71 9.95
CA SER A 17 -9.60 9.87 10.43
C SER A 17 -8.82 8.57 10.43
N THR A 18 -9.45 7.45 10.79
CA THR A 18 -8.82 6.12 10.75
C THR A 18 -8.47 5.70 9.33
N ILE A 19 -9.39 5.97 8.38
CA ILE A 19 -9.13 5.72 6.96
C ILE A 19 -7.96 6.59 6.46
N ALA A 20 -7.88 7.85 6.88
CA ALA A 20 -6.77 8.74 6.52
C ALA A 20 -5.42 8.19 7.01
N HIS A 21 -5.30 7.83 8.28
CA HIS A 21 -4.08 7.26 8.85
C HIS A 21 -3.70 5.95 8.17
N THR A 22 -4.68 5.09 7.87
CA THR A 22 -4.43 3.83 7.15
C THR A 22 -3.89 4.10 5.75
N ARG A 23 -4.46 5.09 5.04
CA ARG A 23 -3.98 5.50 3.72
C ARG A 23 -2.56 6.02 3.78
N GLU A 24 -2.24 6.87 4.75
CA GLU A 24 -0.88 7.40 4.96
C GLU A 24 0.13 6.27 5.16
N ARG A 25 -0.17 5.28 6.01
CA ARG A 25 0.72 4.13 6.19
C ARG A 25 0.88 3.29 4.92
N ILE A 26 -0.18 3.14 4.13
CA ILE A 26 -0.08 2.44 2.84
C ILE A 26 0.82 3.21 1.88
N ASP A 27 0.66 4.53 1.78
CA ASP A 27 1.42 5.39 0.88
C ASP A 27 2.90 5.51 1.31
N GLU A 28 3.16 5.69 2.61
CA GLU A 28 4.49 6.00 3.14
C GLU A 28 5.30 4.74 3.48
N GLU A 29 4.66 3.67 3.96
CA GLU A 29 5.35 2.43 4.35
C GLU A 29 5.28 1.39 3.23
N LEU A 30 4.07 0.96 2.85
CA LEU A 30 3.88 -0.21 2.00
C LEU A 30 4.29 0.06 0.54
N LEU A 31 3.83 1.17 -0.04
CA LEU A 31 4.16 1.53 -1.42
C LEU A 31 5.66 1.77 -1.56
N THR A 32 6.25 2.54 -0.65
CA THR A 32 7.70 2.78 -0.60
C THR A 32 8.51 1.47 -0.54
N ALA A 33 8.09 0.53 0.32
CA ALA A 33 8.76 -0.76 0.42
C ALA A 33 8.66 -1.59 -0.87
N LEU A 34 7.51 -1.58 -1.53
CA LEU A 34 7.32 -2.28 -2.81
C LEU A 34 8.16 -1.66 -3.93
N GLU A 35 8.11 -0.33 -4.08
CA GLU A 35 8.91 0.41 -5.07
C GLU A 35 10.41 0.15 -4.86
N PHE A 36 10.86 0.12 -3.61
CA PHE A 36 12.25 -0.22 -3.28
C PHE A 36 12.61 -1.63 -3.73
N VAL A 37 11.82 -2.65 -3.36
CA VAL A 37 12.10 -4.05 -3.71
C VAL A 37 12.05 -4.25 -5.23
N HIS A 38 11.09 -3.62 -5.91
CA HIS A 38 11.00 -3.67 -7.37
C HIS A 38 12.21 -3.02 -8.03
N GLY A 39 12.69 -1.89 -7.51
CA GLY A 39 13.92 -1.24 -7.98
C GLY A 39 15.17 -2.14 -7.88
N LEU A 40 15.21 -3.07 -6.92
CA LEU A 40 16.33 -4.02 -6.79
C LEU A 40 16.33 -5.12 -7.87
N GLN A 41 15.21 -5.36 -8.57
CA GLN A 41 15.10 -6.42 -9.57
C GLN A 41 16.10 -6.23 -10.73
N ALA A 42 16.43 -4.99 -11.09
CA ALA A 42 17.46 -4.69 -12.07
C ALA A 42 18.86 -5.19 -11.64
N LEU A 43 19.16 -5.17 -10.35
CA LEU A 43 20.45 -5.62 -9.80
C LEU A 43 20.62 -7.13 -9.82
N THR A 44 19.54 -7.87 -10.07
CA THR A 44 19.58 -9.34 -10.26
C THR A 44 19.94 -9.72 -11.69
N ALA A 45 20.29 -8.78 -12.56
CA ALA A 45 20.75 -9.11 -13.90
C ALA A 45 22.05 -9.93 -13.86
N VAL A 46 22.06 -11.06 -14.56
CA VAL A 46 23.25 -11.87 -14.77
C VAL A 46 23.60 -11.83 -16.25
N ASP A 47 24.69 -11.14 -16.59
CA ASP A 47 25.18 -11.06 -17.96
C ASP A 47 25.61 -12.43 -18.51
N GLY A 48 25.76 -12.55 -19.84
CA GLY A 48 25.90 -13.83 -20.57
C GLY A 48 27.05 -14.77 -20.16
N LEU A 49 27.99 -14.34 -19.30
CA LEU A 49 29.03 -15.19 -18.70
C LEU A 49 28.85 -15.44 -17.19
N GLY A 50 27.89 -14.80 -16.53
CA GLY A 50 27.72 -14.85 -15.08
C GLY A 50 27.26 -16.21 -14.53
N PHE A 51 26.61 -17.04 -15.35
CA PHE A 51 26.36 -18.45 -15.05
C PHE A 51 27.42 -19.41 -15.62
N GLY A 52 28.42 -18.89 -16.34
CA GLY A 52 29.30 -19.68 -17.19
C GLY A 52 28.58 -20.35 -18.36
N MET A 53 29.32 -20.98 -19.28
CA MET A 53 28.73 -21.57 -20.49
C MET A 53 27.76 -22.73 -20.19
N ILE A 54 28.12 -23.59 -19.23
CA ILE A 54 27.31 -24.74 -18.81
C ILE A 54 26.10 -24.30 -17.99
N GLY A 55 26.29 -23.39 -17.03
CA GLY A 55 25.17 -22.87 -16.23
C GLY A 55 24.21 -22.04 -17.08
N GLY A 56 24.71 -21.22 -18.01
CA GLY A 56 23.88 -20.46 -18.95
C GLY A 56 22.98 -21.36 -19.80
N ALA A 57 23.51 -22.48 -20.30
CA ALA A 57 22.75 -23.45 -21.08
C ALA A 57 21.68 -24.20 -20.26
N MET A 58 21.93 -24.40 -18.96
CA MET A 58 21.04 -25.20 -18.10
C MET A 58 19.98 -24.37 -17.37
N ILE A 59 20.34 -23.17 -16.89
CA ILE A 59 19.48 -22.38 -15.98
C ILE A 59 19.25 -20.93 -16.45
N GLY A 60 20.00 -20.42 -17.44
CA GLY A 60 19.90 -19.02 -17.86
C GLY A 60 18.50 -18.62 -18.34
N GLY A 61 17.85 -19.48 -19.13
CA GLY A 61 16.48 -19.23 -19.61
C GLY A 61 15.44 -19.18 -18.47
N ALA A 62 15.45 -20.17 -17.59
CA ALA A 62 14.54 -20.23 -16.44
C ALA A 62 14.78 -19.07 -15.46
N TYR A 63 16.03 -18.63 -15.32
CA TYR A 63 16.38 -17.48 -14.50
C TYR A 63 15.77 -16.18 -15.05
N GLU A 64 15.92 -15.91 -16.34
CA GLU A 64 15.34 -14.71 -16.97
C GLU A 64 13.80 -14.74 -16.98
N GLU A 65 13.20 -15.92 -17.15
CA GLU A 65 11.75 -16.09 -16.99
C GLU A 65 11.30 -15.72 -15.56
N PHE A 66 12.02 -16.22 -14.55
CA PHE A 66 11.72 -15.88 -13.16
C PHE A 66 11.92 -14.39 -12.86
N ARG A 67 12.96 -13.76 -13.42
CA ARG A 67 13.17 -12.31 -13.29
C ARG A 67 12.04 -11.51 -13.92
N THR A 68 11.58 -11.93 -15.10
CA THR A 68 10.46 -11.29 -15.80
C THR A 68 9.15 -11.43 -15.01
N TRP A 69 8.89 -12.63 -14.50
CA TRP A 69 7.74 -12.91 -13.64
C TRP A 69 7.80 -12.04 -12.37
N ALA A 70 8.93 -12.01 -11.67
CA ALA A 70 9.11 -11.22 -10.46
C ALA A 70 8.87 -9.72 -10.71
N GLY A 71 9.41 -9.17 -11.80
CA GLY A 71 9.15 -7.77 -12.18
C GLY A 71 7.67 -7.50 -12.47
N THR A 72 7.00 -8.41 -13.17
CA THR A 72 5.56 -8.30 -13.46
C THR A 72 4.74 -8.33 -12.17
N THR A 73 4.99 -9.31 -11.30
CA THR A 73 4.26 -9.46 -10.03
C THR A 73 4.48 -8.28 -9.08
N LEU A 74 5.69 -7.75 -9.00
CA LEU A 74 5.98 -6.55 -8.19
C LEU A 74 5.29 -5.31 -8.76
N GLY A 75 5.29 -5.13 -10.08
CA GLY A 75 4.54 -4.06 -10.75
C GLY A 75 3.03 -4.15 -10.53
N GLU A 76 2.45 -5.34 -10.59
CA GLU A 76 1.03 -5.57 -10.27
C GLU A 76 0.72 -5.26 -8.80
N ALA A 77 1.62 -5.62 -7.88
CA ALA A 77 1.47 -5.31 -6.47
C ALA A 77 1.48 -3.79 -6.20
N GLU A 78 2.38 -3.04 -6.83
CA GLU A 78 2.39 -1.58 -6.74
C GLU A 78 1.08 -0.97 -7.26
N GLN A 79 0.58 -1.45 -8.40
CA GLN A 79 -0.68 -0.98 -8.96
C GLN A 79 -1.87 -1.28 -8.04
N ALA A 80 -1.90 -2.46 -7.43
CA ALA A 80 -2.92 -2.83 -6.46
C ALA A 80 -2.90 -1.89 -5.25
N VAL A 81 -1.72 -1.60 -4.70
CA VAL A 81 -1.56 -0.67 -3.57
C VAL A 81 -2.02 0.74 -3.94
N ARG A 82 -1.61 1.27 -5.10
CA ARG A 82 -2.10 2.58 -5.59
C ARG A 82 -3.62 2.60 -5.75
N SER A 83 -4.23 1.50 -6.17
CA SER A 83 -5.69 1.39 -6.29
C SER A 83 -6.38 1.43 -4.92
N TRP A 84 -5.78 0.82 -3.89
CA TRP A 84 -6.28 0.87 -2.51
C TRP A 84 -6.25 2.29 -1.96
N THR A 85 -5.17 3.04 -2.18
CA THR A 85 -5.06 4.45 -1.80
C THR A 85 -6.22 5.27 -2.37
N GLN A 86 -6.53 5.09 -3.66
CA GLN A 86 -7.64 5.78 -4.31
C GLN A 86 -9.00 5.37 -3.74
N ALA A 87 -9.20 4.07 -3.47
CA ALA A 87 -10.44 3.55 -2.90
C ALA A 87 -10.66 4.06 -1.46
N LEU A 88 -9.60 4.05 -0.64
CA LEU A 88 -9.62 4.57 0.73
C LEU A 88 -9.91 6.07 0.74
N GLU A 89 -9.34 6.84 -0.20
CA GLU A 89 -9.64 8.27 -0.30
C GLU A 89 -11.12 8.52 -0.64
N ARG A 90 -11.73 7.72 -1.51
CA ARG A 90 -13.18 7.79 -1.79
C ARG A 90 -14.00 7.43 -0.55
N ALA A 91 -13.64 6.34 0.14
CA ALA A 91 -14.30 5.90 1.36
C ALA A 91 -14.21 6.97 2.47
N ARG A 92 -13.03 7.59 2.64
CA ARG A 92 -12.78 8.67 3.59
C ARG A 92 -13.74 9.83 3.38
N ARG A 93 -13.89 10.30 2.13
CA ARG A 93 -14.80 11.41 1.81
C ARG A 93 -16.26 11.07 2.09
N ASN A 94 -16.69 9.85 1.74
CA ASN A 94 -18.05 9.41 2.00
C ASN A 94 -18.35 9.34 3.50
N TRP A 95 -17.43 8.76 4.28
CA TRP A 95 -17.55 8.72 5.73
C TRP A 95 -17.53 10.10 6.35
N ARG A 96 -16.65 11.00 5.87
CA ARG A 96 -16.60 12.37 6.34
C ARG A 96 -17.93 13.09 6.16
N ALA A 97 -18.53 12.97 4.99
CA ALA A 97 -19.83 13.58 4.70
C ALA A 97 -20.95 12.99 5.59
N ALA A 98 -20.94 11.67 5.82
CA ALA A 98 -21.90 11.02 6.70
C ALA A 98 -21.74 11.45 8.16
N GLU A 99 -20.50 11.53 8.64
CA GLU A 99 -20.15 12.00 9.98
C GLU A 99 -20.60 13.46 10.17
N GLU A 100 -20.35 14.35 9.19
CA GLU A 100 -20.82 15.74 9.21
C GLU A 100 -22.36 15.86 9.23
N ALA A 101 -23.06 15.02 8.46
CA ALA A 101 -24.52 14.99 8.41
C ALA A 101 -25.16 14.46 9.71
N SER A 102 -24.44 13.60 10.45
CA SER A 102 -24.91 13.03 11.72
C SER A 102 -24.82 13.98 12.91
N ILE A 103 -24.23 15.17 12.74
CA ILE A 103 -24.13 16.19 13.79
C ILE A 103 -25.52 16.80 14.04
N VAL A 104 -26.22 16.27 15.05
CA VAL A 104 -27.50 16.83 15.52
C VAL A 104 -27.24 18.16 16.22
N ARG A 105 -27.61 19.27 15.55
CA ARG A 105 -27.66 20.59 16.19
C ARG A 105 -28.96 20.70 16.99
N TYR A 106 -28.90 20.49 18.30
CA TYR A 106 -29.97 20.97 19.18
C TYR A 106 -29.97 22.51 19.13
N ARG A 107 -31.09 23.10 18.71
CA ARG A 107 -31.41 24.52 18.82
C ARG A 107 -32.46 24.72 19.90
#